data_AF-A0A1D7XK71-F1
#
_entry.id   AF-A0A1D7XK71-F1
#
_cell.length_a   1.000
_cell.length_b   1.000
_cell.length_c   1.000
_cell.angle_alpha   90.00
_cell.angle_beta   90.00
_cell.angle_gamma   90.00
#
_symmetry.space_group_name_H-M   'P 1'
#
loop_
_entity.id
_entity.type
_entity.pdbx_description
1 polymer ?
#
loop_
_entity_poly.entity_id
_entity_poly.type
_entity_poly.pdbx_seq_one_letter_code
_entity_poly.pdbx_strand_id
1 'polypeptide(L)'
;MNEYNFQQKDLIVKKLYEILGHARILENLKINTNLNDELSKRITIFKISLNDASKIILQYYIQGCVNEIMNECNKEDFFKFNNLIGKVLK
;
A
#
# COMPACT_ATOMS: atom_id res chain seq x y z
N MET A 1 18.38 3.52 -13.79
CA MET A 1 17.36 3.11 -12.79
C MET A 1 17.79 3.72 -11.46
N ASN A 2 17.02 4.64 -10.86
CA ASN A 2 17.43 5.34 -9.63
C ASN A 2 17.37 4.39 -8.41
N GLU A 3 18.37 4.44 -7.54
CA GLU A 3 18.44 3.64 -6.29
C GLU A 3 17.21 3.80 -5.40
N TYR A 4 16.58 4.97 -5.40
CA TYR A 4 15.33 5.26 -4.70
C TYR A 4 14.15 4.36 -5.15
N ASN A 5 14.02 4.12 -6.46
CA ASN A 5 12.96 3.26 -7.01
C ASN A 5 13.19 1.78 -6.66
N PHE A 6 14.45 1.36 -6.49
CA PHE A 6 14.80 0.00 -6.08
C PHE A 6 14.39 -0.25 -4.61
N GLN A 7 14.69 0.70 -3.72
CA GLN A 7 14.34 0.62 -2.30
C GLN A 7 12.81 0.60 -2.06
N GLN A 8 12.04 1.39 -2.81
CA GLN A 8 10.58 1.37 -2.69
C GLN A 8 9.96 0.07 -3.21
N LYS A 9 10.50 -0.50 -4.30
CA LYS A 9 10.05 -1.79 -4.83
C LYS A 9 10.28 -2.91 -3.82
N ASP A 10 11.45 -2.97 -3.20
CA ASP A 10 11.77 -3.98 -2.17
C ASP A 10 10.87 -3.82 -0.94
N LEU A 11 10.57 -2.58 -0.53
CA LEU A 11 9.63 -2.29 0.55
C LEU A 11 8.22 -2.80 0.24
N ILE A 12 7.72 -2.59 -0.98
CA ILE A 12 6.41 -3.11 -1.43
C ILE A 12 6.40 -4.63 -1.38
N VAL A 13 7.42 -5.29 -1.92
CA VAL A 13 7.53 -6.76 -1.91
C VAL A 13 7.50 -7.28 -0.47
N LYS A 14 8.27 -6.66 0.44
CA LYS A 14 8.27 -7.00 1.86
C LYS A 14 6.87 -6.88 2.49
N LYS A 15 6.15 -5.80 2.18
CA LYS A 15 4.78 -5.57 2.68
C LYS A 15 3.77 -6.57 2.15
N LEU A 16 3.89 -6.99 0.89
CA LEU A 16 3.05 -8.04 0.32
C LEU A 16 3.28 -9.40 0.99
N TYR A 17 4.53 -9.76 1.29
CA TYR A 17 4.84 -10.97 2.06
C TYR A 17 4.29 -10.93 3.49
N GLU A 18 4.33 -9.76 4.14
CA GLU A 18 3.75 -9.55 5.47
C GLU A 18 2.23 -9.83 5.46
N ILE A 19 1.50 -9.26 4.49
CA ILE A 19 0.07 -9.53 4.29
C ILE A 19 -0.20 -11.00 4.04
N LEU A 20 0.58 -11.64 3.16
CA LEU A 20 0.43 -13.06 2.84
C LEU A 20 0.62 -13.94 4.09
N GLY A 21 1.57 -13.58 4.96
CA GLY A 21 1.77 -14.26 6.25
C GLY A 21 0.53 -14.17 7.14
N HIS A 22 -0.05 -12.98 7.28
CA HIS A 22 -1.29 -12.79 8.04
C HIS A 22 -2.49 -13.53 7.43
N ALA A 23 -2.63 -13.54 6.10
CA ALA A 23 -3.68 -14.28 5.41
C ALA A 23 -3.60 -15.79 5.68
N ARG A 24 -2.40 -16.38 5.57
CA ARG A 24 -2.17 -17.80 5.89
C ARG A 24 -2.47 -18.14 7.34
N ILE A 25 -2.17 -17.24 8.27
CA ILE A 25 -2.53 -17.42 9.68
C ILE A 25 -4.05 -17.48 9.84
N LEU A 26 -4.80 -16.64 9.13
CA LEU A 26 -6.26 -16.65 9.15
C LEU A 26 -6.84 -17.92 8.50
N GLU A 27 -6.28 -18.38 7.37
CA GLU A 27 -6.70 -19.62 6.69
C GLU A 27 -6.51 -20.87 7.55
N ASN A 28 -5.46 -20.90 8.38
CA ASN A 28 -5.14 -22.05 9.22
C ASN A 28 -5.85 -22.06 10.58
N LEU A 29 -6.68 -21.05 10.88
CA LEU A 29 -7.49 -21.06 12.10
C LEU A 29 -8.62 -22.09 11.95
N LYS A 30 -8.47 -23.23 12.62
CA LYS A 30 -9.58 -24.18 12.79
C LYS A 30 -10.68 -23.53 13.63
N ILE A 31 -11.91 -23.55 13.10
CA ILE A 31 -13.14 -23.09 13.77
C ILE A 31 -13.48 -24.09 14.89
N ASN A 32 -12.70 -24.08 15.97
CA ASN A 32 -13.10 -24.71 17.23
C ASN A 32 -13.65 -23.61 18.14
N THR A 33 -14.87 -23.84 18.61
CA THR A 33 -15.92 -22.87 18.94
C THR A 33 -15.74 -22.04 20.22
N ASN A 34 -14.52 -21.69 20.62
CA ASN A 34 -14.25 -20.79 21.76
C ASN A 34 -13.24 -19.66 21.43
N LEU A 35 -13.01 -19.36 20.14
CA LEU A 35 -11.91 -18.50 19.65
C LEU A 35 -12.34 -17.17 18.99
N ASN A 36 -13.59 -16.72 19.15
CA ASN A 36 -14.09 -15.51 18.48
C ASN A 36 -13.23 -14.25 18.74
N ASP A 37 -12.73 -14.08 19.97
CA ASP A 37 -11.88 -12.94 20.32
C ASP A 37 -10.48 -13.03 19.66
N GLU A 38 -9.93 -14.22 19.55
CA GLU A 38 -8.62 -14.45 18.93
C GLU A 38 -8.67 -14.29 17.41
N LEU A 39 -9.75 -14.79 16.79
CA LEU A 39 -10.02 -14.55 15.37
C LEU A 39 -10.20 -13.05 15.09
N SER A 40 -10.98 -12.35 15.92
CA SER A 40 -11.19 -10.91 15.78
C SER A 40 -9.89 -10.10 15.89
N LYS A 41 -9.02 -10.44 16.85
CA LYS A 41 -7.68 -9.82 16.98
C LYS A 41 -6.82 -10.05 15.74
N ARG A 42 -6.79 -11.27 15.20
CA ARG A 42 -5.99 -11.61 14.01
C ARG A 42 -6.52 -10.93 12.74
N ILE A 43 -7.84 -10.83 12.59
CA ILE A 43 -8.46 -10.06 11.50
C ILE A 43 -8.09 -8.58 11.62
N THR A 44 -8.09 -8.03 12.84
CA THR A 44 -7.70 -6.64 13.08
C THR A 44 -6.26 -6.38 12.68
N ILE A 45 -5.33 -7.26 13.08
CA ILE A 45 -3.92 -7.18 12.67
C ILE A 45 -3.79 -7.25 11.14
N PHE A 46 -4.47 -8.19 10.50
CA PHE A 46 -4.47 -8.31 9.04
C PHE A 46 -4.95 -7.02 8.35
N LYS A 47 -6.04 -6.41 8.84
CA LYS A 47 -6.58 -5.15 8.29
C LYS A 47 -5.60 -3.99 8.44
N ILE A 48 -4.92 -3.88 9.57
CA ILE A 48 -3.90 -2.85 9.80
C ILE A 48 -2.75 -3.02 8.80
N SER A 49 -2.19 -4.23 8.71
CA SER A 49 -1.09 -4.53 7.77
C SER A 49 -1.50 -4.29 6.31
N LEU A 50 -2.74 -4.63 5.95
CA LEU A 50 -3.30 -4.39 4.61
C LEU A 50 -3.41 -2.89 4.30
N ASN A 51 -3.96 -2.09 5.22
CA ASN A 51 -4.09 -0.66 5.04
C ASN A 51 -2.72 0.03 4.90
N ASP A 52 -1.74 -0.37 5.71
CA ASP A 52 -0.40 0.22 5.66
C ASP A 52 0.34 -0.10 4.36
N ALA A 53 0.26 -1.35 3.89
CA ALA A 53 0.81 -1.72 2.59
C ALA A 53 0.11 -0.98 1.44
N SER A 54 -1.22 -0.85 1.51
CA SER A 54 -2.01 -0.22 0.45
C SER A 54 -1.62 1.23 0.24
N LYS A 55 -1.34 1.98 1.32
CA LYS A 55 -0.82 3.35 1.26
C LYS A 55 0.52 3.43 0.52
N ILE A 56 1.46 2.54 0.85
CA ILE A 56 2.80 2.52 0.24
C ILE A 56 2.70 2.16 -1.25
N ILE A 57 1.88 1.17 -1.60
CA ILE A 57 1.67 0.75 -2.99
C ILE A 57 1.03 1.88 -3.81
N LEU A 58 -0.01 2.53 -3.26
CA LEU A 58 -0.65 3.68 -3.91
C LEU A 58 0.33 4.83 -4.11
N GLN A 59 1.14 5.16 -3.11
CA GLN A 59 2.17 6.20 -3.23
C GLN A 59 3.18 5.88 -4.33
N TYR A 60 3.68 4.64 -4.38
CA TYR A 60 4.60 4.19 -5.43
C TYR A 60 3.97 4.29 -6.83
N TYR A 61 2.72 3.84 -6.98
CA TYR A 61 2.00 3.89 -8.24
C TYR A 61 1.76 5.33 -8.71
N ILE A 62 1.26 6.19 -7.81
CA ILE A 62 1.05 7.62 -8.11
C ILE A 62 2.37 8.28 -8.50
N GLN A 63 3.46 7.99 -7.78
CA GLN A 63 4.78 8.52 -8.10
C GLN A 63 5.26 8.06 -9.49
N GLY A 64 5.01 6.80 -9.86
CA GLY A 64 5.24 6.27 -11.20
C GLY A 64 4.50 7.07 -12.28
N CYS A 65 3.18 7.20 -12.14
CA CYS A 65 2.35 7.96 -13.07
C CYS A 65 2.77 9.44 -13.14
N VAL A 66 3.11 10.07 -12.01
CA VAL A 66 3.62 11.44 -11.93
C VAL A 66 4.91 11.60 -12.74
N ASN A 67 5.85 10.67 -12.60
CA ASN A 67 7.11 10.71 -13.33
C ASN A 67 6.90 10.53 -14.83
N GLU A 68 6.00 9.63 -15.24
CA GLU A 68 5.61 9.45 -16.65
C GLU A 68 5.01 10.74 -17.20
N ILE A 69 4.05 11.35 -16.49
CA ILE A 69 3.45 12.63 -16.88
C ILE A 69 4.50 13.75 -16.94
N MET A 70 5.44 13.85 -15.99
CA MET A 70 6.50 14.87 -16.05
C MET A 70 7.46 14.68 -17.22
N ASN A 71 7.62 13.46 -17.72
CA ASN A 71 8.45 13.17 -18.88
C ASN A 71 7.70 13.44 -20.20
N GLU A 72 6.36 13.39 -20.19
CA GLU A 72 5.52 13.55 -21.39
C GLU A 72 4.82 14.92 -21.51
N CYS A 73 4.58 15.62 -20.39
CA CYS A 73 3.86 16.90 -20.33
C CYS A 73 4.76 18.10 -20.01
N ASN A 74 4.33 19.27 -20.47
CA ASN A 74 4.87 20.56 -20.05
C ASN A 74 4.67 20.75 -18.53
N LYS A 75 5.74 21.12 -17.80
CA LYS A 75 5.80 21.19 -16.32
C LYS A 75 4.68 22.02 -15.67
N GLU A 76 4.09 22.96 -16.40
CA GLU A 76 3.04 23.86 -15.92
C GLU A 76 1.71 23.13 -15.60
N ASP A 77 1.31 22.16 -16.42
CA ASP A 77 0.05 21.43 -16.22
C ASP A 77 0.14 20.42 -15.07
N PHE A 78 1.34 19.89 -14.83
CA PHE A 78 1.63 19.04 -13.68
C PHE A 78 1.44 19.78 -12.34
N PHE A 79 1.90 21.04 -12.25
CA PHE A 79 1.72 21.86 -11.04
C PHE A 79 0.24 22.15 -10.76
N LYS A 80 -0.59 22.34 -11.79
CA LYS A 80 -2.05 22.49 -11.63
C LYS A 80 -2.69 21.21 -11.10
N PHE A 81 -2.30 20.04 -11.62
CA PHE A 81 -2.82 18.75 -11.17
C PHE A 81 -2.42 18.43 -9.72
N ASN A 82 -1.15 18.66 -9.34
CA ASN A 82 -0.69 18.41 -7.98
C ASN A 82 -1.41 19.30 -6.94
N ASN A 83 -1.69 20.55 -7.30
CA ASN A 83 -2.51 21.45 -6.48
C ASN A 83 -3.97 20.99 -6.32
N LEU A 84 -4.53 20.30 -7.31
CA LEU A 84 -5.87 19.72 -7.23
C LEU A 84 -5.88 18.49 -6.30
N ILE A 85 -4.88 17.60 -6.42
CA ILE A 85 -4.73 16.46 -5.50
C ILE A 85 -4.58 16.93 -4.05
N GLY A 86 -3.76 17.96 -3.80
CA GLY A 86 -3.58 18.52 -2.46
C GLY A 86 -4.84 19.13 -1.85
N LYS A 87 -5.83 19.52 -2.66
CA LYS A 87 -7.15 19.99 -2.18
C LYS A 87 -8.12 18.85 -1.86
N VAL A 88 -7.97 17.71 -2.52
CA VAL A 88 -8.85 16.53 -2.34
C VAL A 88 -8.38 15.66 -1.18
N LEU A 89 -7.09 15.67 -0.84
CA LEU A 89 -6.51 14.92 0.26
C LEU A 89 -6.53 15.65 1.62
N LYS A 90 -7.12 16.85 1.69
CA LYS A 90 -7.48 17.53 2.95
C LYS A 90 -8.88 17.12 3.38
#